data_AF-A0A0B1RZR7-F1
#
_entry.id   AF-A0A0B1RZR7-F1
#
_cell.length_a   1.000
_cell.length_b   1.000
_cell.length_c   1.000
_cell.angle_alpha   90.00
_cell.angle_beta   90.00
_cell.angle_gamma   90.00
#
_symmetry.space_group_name_H-M   'P 1'
#
loop_
_entity.id
_entity.type
_entity.pdbx_description
1 polymer ?
#
loop_
_entity_poly.entity_id
_entity_poly.type
_entity_poly.pdbx_seq_one_letter_code
_entity_poly.pdbx_strand_id
1 'polypeptide(L)'
;MVEVLLASEHYTKNSQHSEMDDFHELFDEFAETHGIHYNKRNFRELETNINGLPVAKFGLRNTNCEEFRQFLSGLKAQKYHLQYASVKCGPMTFSFCMAFSCDPHEYKPTRRPIGVTKA
;
A
#
# COMPACT_ATOMS: atom_id res chain seq x y z
N MET A 1 -5.13 6.84 13.11
CA MET A 1 -4.07 6.70 12.09
C MET A 1 -4.64 5.83 10.99
N VAL A 2 -4.41 6.23 9.75
CA VAL A 2 -4.76 5.42 8.58
C VAL A 2 -3.56 4.55 8.27
N GLU A 3 -3.76 3.24 8.15
CA GLU A 3 -2.73 2.32 7.68
C GLU A 3 -3.05 1.96 6.22
N VAL A 4 -2.08 2.09 5.33
CA VAL A 4 -2.22 1.78 3.91
C VAL A 4 -1.25 0.68 3.57
N LEU A 5 -1.70 -0.38 2.91
CA LEU A 5 -0.88 -1.45 2.38
C LEU A 5 -1.03 -1.45 0.87
N LEU A 6 0.08 -1.29 0.16
CA LEU A 6 0.14 -1.25 -1.30
C LEU A 6 0.98 -2.42 -1.78
N ALA A 7 0.54 -3.07 -2.85
CA ALA A 7 1.30 -4.08 -3.57
C ALA A 7 1.42 -3.64 -5.03
N SER A 8 2.66 -3.65 -5.54
CA SER A 8 2.95 -3.37 -6.94
C SER A 8 2.91 -4.68 -7.75
N GLU A 9 2.62 -4.58 -9.04
CA GLU A 9 2.81 -5.69 -9.97
C GLU A 9 4.31 -6.07 -10.02
N HIS A 10 4.60 -7.37 -10.12
CA HIS A 10 5.97 -7.88 -10.13
C HIS A 10 6.79 -7.30 -11.29
N TYR A 11 7.59 -6.27 -11.01
CA TYR A 11 8.69 -5.89 -11.89
C TYR A 11 9.84 -6.87 -11.73
N THR A 12 10.27 -7.48 -12.83
CA THR A 12 11.64 -7.98 -12.96
C THR A 12 12.57 -6.81 -12.67
N LYS A 13 13.35 -6.87 -11.58
CA LYS A 13 14.30 -5.85 -11.13
C LYS A 13 15.10 -5.27 -12.30
N ASN A 14 14.62 -4.17 -12.87
CA ASN A 14 15.42 -3.27 -13.68
C ASN A 14 15.86 -2.16 -12.73
N SER A 15 17.17 -1.99 -12.62
CA SER A 15 17.86 -1.21 -11.59
C SER A 15 17.66 0.32 -11.64
N GLN A 16 16.55 0.82 -12.18
CA GLN A 16 16.32 2.25 -12.41
C GLN A 16 15.02 2.82 -11.83
N HIS A 17 14.05 1.99 -11.43
CA HIS A 17 12.82 2.44 -10.76
C HIS A 17 12.40 1.44 -9.68
N SER A 18 12.10 1.94 -8.47
CA SER A 18 11.55 1.12 -7.39
C SER A 18 10.05 1.33 -7.28
N GLU A 19 9.33 0.27 -6.96
CA GLU A 19 7.93 0.27 -6.55
C GLU A 19 7.65 1.27 -5.40
N MET A 20 8.66 1.63 -4.60
CA MET A 20 8.54 2.66 -3.56
C MET A 20 8.36 4.05 -4.15
N ASP A 21 8.98 4.35 -5.30
CA ASP A 21 8.85 5.64 -5.97
C ASP A 21 7.39 5.83 -6.43
N ASP A 22 6.80 4.79 -7.03
CA ASP A 22 5.38 4.80 -7.43
C ASP A 22 4.44 4.97 -6.22
N PHE A 23 4.78 4.34 -5.09
CA PHE A 23 3.99 4.48 -3.86
C PHE A 23 4.10 5.89 -3.29
N HIS A 24 5.29 6.50 -3.28
CA HIS A 24 5.48 7.88 -2.84
C HIS A 24 4.74 8.86 -3.75
N GLU A 25 4.82 8.69 -5.07
CA GLU A 25 4.09 9.52 -6.04
C GLU A 25 2.58 9.49 -5.80
N LEU A 26 2.01 8.31 -5.49
CA LEU A 26 0.60 8.19 -5.13
C LEU A 26 0.23 9.04 -3.91
N PHE A 27 1.06 9.03 -2.87
CA PHE A 27 0.81 9.80 -1.66
C PHE A 27 1.00 11.30 -1.89
N ASP A 28 1.99 11.69 -2.70
CA ASP A 28 2.25 13.08 -3.05
C ASP A 28 1.08 13.67 -3.86
N GLU A 29 0.54 12.93 -4.85
CA GLU A 29 -0.63 13.39 -5.61
C GLU A 29 -1.88 13.54 -4.74
N PHE A 30 -2.11 12.59 -3.83
CA PHE A 30 -3.20 12.72 -2.87
C PHE A 30 -3.00 13.94 -1.98
N ALA A 31 -1.78 14.15 -1.49
CA ALA A 31 -1.43 15.26 -0.61
C ALA A 31 -1.61 16.61 -1.30
N GLU A 32 -1.13 16.76 -2.53
CA GLU A 32 -1.31 17.97 -3.34
C GLU A 32 -2.78 18.27 -3.58
N THR A 33 -3.56 17.25 -3.95
CA THR A 33 -5.00 17.41 -4.24
C THR A 33 -5.81 17.84 -3.01
N HIS A 34 -5.38 17.46 -1.80
CA HIS A 34 -6.09 17.74 -0.55
C HIS A 34 -5.40 18.80 0.32
N GLY A 35 -4.34 19.45 -0.18
CA GLY A 35 -3.57 20.46 0.56
C GLY A 35 -2.89 19.93 1.82
N ILE A 36 -2.55 18.64 1.85
CA ILE A 36 -1.84 17.98 2.95
C ILE A 36 -0.33 18.10 2.71
N HIS A 37 0.44 18.27 3.76
CA HIS A 37 1.90 18.21 3.69
C HIS A 37 2.43 17.02 4.50
N TYR A 38 2.83 15.96 3.80
CA TYR A 38 3.46 14.81 4.43
C TYR A 38 4.90 15.10 4.83
N ASN A 39 5.29 14.61 6.01
CA ASN A 39 6.59 14.74 6.63
C ASN A 39 6.84 13.49 7.49
N LYS A 40 8.07 13.33 8.01
CA LYS A 40 8.47 12.16 8.80
C LYS A 40 7.63 11.91 10.08
N ARG A 41 6.81 12.87 10.53
CA ARG A 41 5.95 12.72 11.71
C ARG A 41 4.56 12.20 11.35
N ASN A 42 4.00 12.59 10.22
CA ASN A 42 2.66 12.20 9.79
C ASN A 42 2.63 11.14 8.67
N PHE A 43 3.75 10.92 7.98
CA PHE A 43 3.96 9.86 7.01
C PHE A 43 5.05 8.92 7.53
N ARG A 44 4.73 7.64 7.67
CA ARG A 44 5.66 6.62 8.15
C ARG A 44 5.59 5.37 7.30
N GLU A 45 6.73 4.89 6.86
CA GLU A 45 6.87 3.53 6.35
C GLU A 45 6.91 2.59 7.55
N LEU A 46 5.98 1.64 7.61
CA LEU A 46 5.84 0.71 8.72
C LEU A 46 6.50 -0.63 8.42
N GLU A 47 6.34 -1.12 7.19
CA GLU A 47 6.86 -2.42 6.74
C GLU A 47 7.07 -2.38 5.22
N THR A 48 8.12 -3.01 4.71
CA THR A 48 8.38 -3.14 3.27
C THR A 48 8.82 -4.56 2.95
N ASN A 49 8.69 -4.98 1.69
CA ASN A 49 9.06 -6.32 1.22
C ASN A 49 8.40 -7.46 2.01
N ILE A 50 7.10 -7.33 2.29
CA ILE A 50 6.34 -8.32 3.07
C ILE A 50 6.34 -9.66 2.31
N ASN A 51 6.86 -10.71 2.94
CA ASN A 51 6.97 -12.06 2.34
C ASN A 51 7.79 -12.14 1.04
N GLY A 52 8.69 -11.19 0.79
CA GLY A 52 9.48 -11.15 -0.45
C GLY A 52 8.69 -10.69 -1.69
N LEU A 53 7.47 -10.19 -1.47
CA LEU A 53 6.66 -9.53 -2.48
C LEU A 53 6.90 -8.01 -2.45
N PRO A 54 6.71 -7.28 -3.57
CA PRO A 54 6.82 -5.82 -3.65
C PRO A 54 5.62 -5.14 -2.95
N VAL A 55 5.52 -5.36 -1.64
CA VAL A 55 4.44 -4.90 -0.77
C VAL A 55 5.03 -3.98 0.28
N ALA A 56 4.41 -2.83 0.48
CA ALA A 56 4.74 -1.92 1.58
C ALA A 56 3.50 -1.48 2.34
N LYS A 57 3.72 -1.26 3.63
CA LYS A 57 2.74 -0.75 4.58
C LYS A 57 3.19 0.61 5.08
N PHE A 58 2.28 1.57 5.00
CA PHE A 58 2.45 2.95 5.38
C PHE A 58 1.46 3.33 6.48
N GLY A 59 1.85 4.28 7.33
CA GLY A 59 1.06 4.87 8.38
C GLY A 59 0.92 6.36 8.15
N LEU A 60 -0.31 6.80 7.91
CA LEU A 60 -0.67 8.18 7.64
C LEU A 60 -1.42 8.80 8.82
N ARG A 61 -1.01 10.00 9.21
CA ARG A 61 -1.71 10.89 10.16
C ARG A 61 -2.18 12.13 9.42
N ASN A 62 -3.26 12.74 9.90
CA ASN A 62 -3.92 13.89 9.28
C ASN A 62 -4.48 13.60 7.88
N THR A 63 -4.74 12.33 7.59
CA THR A 63 -5.39 11.88 6.35
C THR A 63 -6.83 11.51 6.67
N ASN A 64 -7.78 12.08 5.92
CA ASN A 64 -9.17 11.66 5.98
C ASN A 64 -9.32 10.31 5.26
N CYS A 65 -9.87 9.34 5.98
CA CYS A 65 -10.05 7.99 5.46
C CYS A 65 -11.00 7.94 4.25
N GLU A 66 -12.09 8.71 4.28
CA GLU A 66 -13.10 8.65 3.22
C GLU A 66 -12.60 9.30 1.93
N GLU A 67 -11.90 10.43 2.06
CA GLU A 67 -11.23 11.09 0.93
C GLU A 67 -10.18 10.18 0.30
N PHE A 68 -9.35 9.53 1.13
CA PHE A 68 -8.33 8.60 0.62
C PHE A 68 -8.96 7.37 -0.05
N ARG A 69 -10.05 6.84 0.51
CA ARG A 69 -10.83 5.74 -0.10
C ARG A 69 -11.40 6.15 -1.46
N GLN A 70 -11.95 7.36 -1.56
CA GLN A 70 -12.49 7.89 -2.83
C GLN A 70 -11.38 8.10 -3.85
N PHE A 71 -10.25 8.66 -3.43
CA PHE A 71 -9.06 8.82 -4.26
C PHE A 71 -8.61 7.49 -4.85
N LEU A 72 -8.41 6.46 -4.01
CA LEU A 72 -8.04 5.12 -4.46
C LEU A 72 -9.05 4.54 -5.45
N SER A 73 -10.35 4.71 -5.21
CA SER A 73 -11.39 4.20 -6.12
C SER A 73 -11.39 4.87 -7.50
N GLY A 74 -10.83 6.08 -7.62
CA GLY A 74 -10.70 6.80 -8.87
C GLY A 74 -9.36 6.58 -9.59
N LEU A 75 -8.44 5.82 -8.99
CA LEU A 75 -7.11 5.60 -9.56
C LEU A 75 -7.18 4.76 -10.84
N LYS A 76 -6.40 5.17 -11.84
CA LYS A 76 -6.08 4.32 -12.98
C LYS A 76 -4.93 3.39 -12.58
N ALA A 77 -5.23 2.11 -12.41
CA ALA A 77 -4.28 1.08 -11.96
C ALA A 77 -2.91 1.13 -12.69
N GLN A 78 -2.92 1.42 -13.98
CA GLN A 78 -1.70 1.48 -14.82
C GLN A 78 -0.74 2.62 -14.48
N LYS A 79 -1.18 3.67 -13.78
CA LYS A 79 -0.34 4.85 -13.50
C LYS A 79 0.72 4.56 -12.43
N TYR A 80 0.38 3.73 -11.44
CA TYR A 80 1.25 3.43 -10.28
C TYR A 80 1.62 1.95 -10.20
N HIS A 81 1.35 1.20 -11.28
CA HIS A 81 1.58 -0.25 -11.35
C HIS A 81 1.06 -1.02 -10.12
N LEU A 82 -0.09 -0.59 -9.61
CA LEU A 82 -0.67 -1.17 -8.40
C LEU A 82 -1.45 -2.43 -8.75
N GLN A 83 -1.14 -3.51 -8.03
CA GLN A 83 -1.91 -4.75 -8.09
C GLN A 83 -2.99 -4.76 -7.00
N TYR A 84 -2.64 -4.29 -5.80
CA TYR A 84 -3.52 -4.31 -4.62
C TYR A 84 -3.29 -3.10 -3.73
N ALA A 85 -4.39 -2.59 -3.16
CA ALA A 85 -4.35 -1.56 -2.13
C ALA A 85 -5.32 -1.93 -1.00
N SER A 86 -4.90 -1.76 0.25
CA SER A 86 -5.72 -1.95 1.43
C SER A 86 -5.55 -0.78 2.38
N VAL A 87 -6.65 -0.23 2.85
CA VAL A 87 -6.69 0.92 3.74
C VAL A 87 -7.44 0.54 5.00
N LYS A 88 -6.77 0.67 6.13
CA LYS A 88 -7.33 0.43 7.46
C LYS A 88 -7.45 1.75 8.22
N CYS A 89 -8.67 2.07 8.60
CA CYS A 89 -9.03 3.26 9.35
C CYS A 89 -9.72 2.84 10.66
N GLY A 90 -8.92 2.60 11.70
CA GLY A 90 -9.44 2.11 12.97
C GLY A 90 -10.09 0.73 12.82
N PRO A 91 -11.41 0.58 13.08
CA PRO A 91 -12.11 -0.69 12.92
C PRO A 91 -12.49 -1.01 11.46
N MET A 92 -12.48 -0.02 10.57
CA MET A 92 -12.86 -0.20 9.17
C MET A 92 -11.64 -0.55 8.32
N THR A 93 -11.80 -1.50 7.40
CA THR A 93 -10.78 -1.84 6.39
C THR A 93 -11.44 -1.93 5.03
N PHE A 94 -10.83 -1.31 4.03
CA PHE A 94 -11.28 -1.32 2.64
C PHE A 94 -10.13 -1.85 1.79
N SER A 95 -10.45 -2.66 0.77
CA SER A 95 -9.47 -3.25 -0.10
C SER A 95 -9.88 -3.09 -1.56
N PHE A 96 -8.94 -2.73 -2.41
CA PHE A 96 -9.10 -2.56 -3.84
C PHE A 96 -8.12 -3.49 -4.57
N CYS A 97 -8.66 -4.33 -5.44
CA CYS A 97 -7.88 -5.04 -6.43
C CYS A 97 -7.83 -4.21 -7.70
N MET A 98 -6.63 -3.79 -8.07
CA MET A 98 -6.37 -2.90 -9.21
C MET A 98 -5.98 -3.69 -10.47
N ALA A 99 -5.61 -4.96 -10.31
CA ALA A 99 -5.34 -5.92 -11.39
C ALA A 99 -6.38 -7.05 -11.44
N PHE A 100 -6.53 -7.68 -12.60
CA PHE A 100 -7.45 -8.79 -12.83
C PHE A 100 -7.13 -10.04 -11.98
N SER A 101 -5.85 -10.30 -11.70
CA SER A 101 -5.37 -11.43 -10.90
C SER A 101 -4.82 -10.95 -9.57
N CYS A 102 -5.68 -10.39 -8.74
CA CYS A 102 -5.34 -9.93 -7.40
C CYS A 102 -5.96 -10.87 -6.35
N ASP A 103 -5.13 -11.54 -5.56
CA ASP A 103 -5.56 -12.28 -4.38
C ASP A 103 -5.17 -11.54 -3.09
N PRO A 104 -6.13 -10.91 -2.38
CA PRO A 104 -5.89 -10.23 -1.11
C PRO A 104 -5.23 -11.10 -0.02
N HIS A 105 -5.31 -12.42 -0.12
CA HIS A 105 -4.72 -13.34 0.86
C HIS A 105 -3.19 -13.44 0.73
N GLU A 106 -2.62 -13.20 -0.44
CA GLU A 106 -1.17 -13.24 -0.67
C GLU A 106 -0.45 -12.07 0.00
N TYR A 107 -1.11 -10.91 0.06
CA TYR A 107 -0.52 -9.67 0.55
C TYR A 107 -0.75 -9.42 2.04
N LYS A 108 -1.54 -10.25 2.72
CA LYS A 108 -1.67 -10.16 4.17
C LYS A 108 -0.35 -10.62 4.79
N PRO A 109 0.24 -9.85 5.72
CA PRO A 109 1.38 -10.34 6.48
C PRO A 109 0.94 -11.63 7.15
N THR A 110 1.50 -12.75 6.72
CA THR A 110 1.23 -14.04 7.34
C THR A 110 1.67 -13.88 8.78
N ARG A 111 0.72 -13.95 9.73
CA ARG A 111 1.06 -14.46 11.06
C ARG A 111 1.53 -15.88 10.81
N ARG A 112 2.82 -16.08 10.53
CA ARG A 112 3.39 -17.42 10.56
C ARG A 112 3.02 -17.95 11.94
N PRO A 113 2.28 -19.06 12.05
CA PRO A 113 2.36 -19.84 13.27
C PRO A 113 3.84 -20.22 13.38
N ILE A 114 4.49 -19.75 14.42
CA ILE A 114 5.76 -20.35 14.85
C ILE A 114 5.43 -21.82 15.12
N GLY A 115 5.97 -22.72 14.32
CA GLY A 115 5.96 -24.15 14.58
C GLY A 115 5.15 -24.97 13.58
N VAL A 116 5.86 -25.54 12.60
CA VAL A 116 5.86 -27.00 12.39
C VAL A 116 7.29 -27.37 11.97
N THR A 117 8.09 -27.79 12.94
CA THR A 117 9.29 -28.58 12.70
C THR A 117 8.81 -29.89 12.08
N LYS A 118 9.22 -30.19 10.84
CA LYS A 118 9.05 -31.54 10.27
C LYS A 118 9.80 -32.53 11.16
N ALA A 119 9.08 -33.55 11.61
CA ALA A 119 9.64 -34.76 12.23
C ALA A 119 10.42 -35.58 11.19
#